data_AF-A0A3D5I2C8-F1
#
_entry.id   AF-A0A3D5I2C8-F1
#
_cell.length_a   1.000
_cell.length_b   1.000
_cell.length_c   1.000
_cell.angle_alpha   90.00
_cell.angle_beta   90.00
_cell.angle_gamma   90.00
#
_symmetry.space_group_name_H-M   'P 1'
#
loop_
_entity.id
_entity.type
_entity.pdbx_description
1 polymer ?
#
loop_
_entity_poly.entity_id
_entity_poly.type
_entity_poly.pdbx_seq_one_letter_code
_entity_poly.pdbx_strand_id
1 'polypeptide(L)'
;MSLNNLSQQLISDLKLQPHPEGGFYRECHRSEVVVQRSDGQPRQACTVIDFLLPAGVVSAWHRVLGADEIWHYSAGAPVELLRQQPGGRVETLELGPFPQPTWQLIKADQWQSARSLGDWSLVHCTVSPGFCFDDFELIAGDGRTD
;
A
#
# COMPACT_ATOMS: atom_id res chain seq x y z
N MET A 1 13.16 17.45 18.90
CA MET A 1 12.78 16.02 18.97
C MET A 1 13.52 15.31 17.85
N SER A 2 14.25 14.23 18.13
CA SER A 2 14.91 13.45 17.07
C SER A 2 13.84 12.90 16.12
N LEU A 3 14.09 12.97 14.80
CA LEU A 3 13.16 12.52 13.75
C LEU A 3 12.77 11.03 13.90
N ASN A 4 13.59 10.23 14.57
CA ASN A 4 13.28 8.84 14.93
C ASN A 4 12.07 8.67 15.88
N ASN A 5 11.61 9.76 16.52
CA ASN A 5 10.51 9.73 17.49
C ASN A 5 9.13 9.85 16.84
N LEU A 6 9.01 10.55 15.69
CA LEU A 6 7.71 10.82 15.10
C LEU A 6 7.07 9.59 14.47
N SER A 7 7.83 8.76 13.74
CA SER A 7 7.31 7.51 13.17
C SER A 7 6.88 6.52 14.26
N GLN A 8 7.64 6.43 15.37
CA GLN A 8 7.27 5.61 16.53
C GLN A 8 6.00 6.14 17.21
N GLN A 9 5.88 7.47 17.34
CA GLN A 9 4.69 8.11 17.85
C GLN A 9 3.48 7.82 16.96
N LEU A 10 3.60 7.94 15.62
CA LEU A 10 2.53 7.61 14.69
C LEU A 10 2.09 6.15 14.80
N ILE A 11 3.03 5.20 14.90
CA ILE A 11 2.72 3.77 15.13
C ILE A 11 1.88 3.60 16.39
N SER A 12 2.27 4.26 17.49
CA SER A 12 1.55 4.20 18.76
C SER A 12 0.16 4.86 18.68
N ASP A 13 0.09 6.10 18.22
CA ASP A 13 -1.13 6.91 18.20
C ASP A 13 -2.18 6.33 17.26
N LEU A 14 -1.75 5.82 16.09
CA LEU A 14 -2.61 5.16 15.12
C LEU A 14 -2.77 3.66 15.40
N LYS A 15 -2.08 3.08 16.40
CA LYS A 15 -2.12 1.65 16.73
C LYS A 15 -1.79 0.76 15.53
N LEU A 16 -0.75 1.12 14.78
CA LEU A 16 -0.31 0.36 13.61
C LEU A 16 0.42 -0.91 14.02
N GLN A 17 0.33 -1.94 13.19
CA GLN A 17 1.02 -3.21 13.33
C GLN A 17 1.94 -3.45 12.13
N PRO A 18 3.05 -4.19 12.27
CA PRO A 18 3.89 -4.53 11.11
C PRO A 18 3.10 -5.25 10.01
N HIS A 19 3.29 -4.86 8.75
CA HIS A 19 2.70 -5.56 7.60
C HIS A 19 3.69 -6.60 7.03
N PRO A 20 3.23 -7.75 6.50
CA PRO A 20 4.12 -8.76 5.90
C PRO A 20 5.02 -8.25 4.77
N GLU A 21 4.57 -7.24 4.01
CA GLU A 21 5.38 -6.63 2.94
C GLU A 21 6.45 -5.65 3.46
N GLY A 22 6.43 -5.30 4.75
CA GLY A 22 7.17 -4.17 5.31
C GLY A 22 6.27 -2.99 5.63
N GLY A 23 6.79 -2.03 6.38
CA GLY A 23 6.00 -0.91 6.92
C GLY A 23 5.05 -1.34 8.04
N PHE A 24 4.10 -0.45 8.36
CA PHE A 24 3.13 -0.65 9.43
C PHE A 24 1.74 -0.26 8.94
N TYR A 25 0.71 -1.01 9.32
CA TYR A 25 -0.64 -0.81 8.84
C TYR A 25 -1.70 -0.97 9.94
N ARG A 26 -2.91 -0.47 9.65
CA ARG A 26 -4.13 -0.78 10.41
C ARG A 26 -5.33 -0.70 9.47
N GLU A 27 -6.17 -1.73 9.45
CA GLU A 27 -7.48 -1.65 8.80
C GLU A 27 -8.41 -0.72 9.57
N CYS A 28 -8.86 0.37 8.92
CA CYS A 28 -9.74 1.37 9.50
C CYS A 28 -11.21 1.21 9.05
N HIS A 29 -11.44 0.55 7.92
CA HIS A 29 -12.77 0.24 7.43
C HIS A 29 -12.81 -1.06 6.63
N ARG A 30 -13.89 -1.81 6.80
CA ARG A 30 -14.29 -2.93 5.96
C ARG A 30 -15.79 -2.83 5.73
N SER A 31 -16.21 -2.83 4.47
CA SER A 31 -17.61 -2.65 4.11
C SER A 31 -18.48 -3.81 4.61
N GLU A 32 -19.68 -3.51 5.10
CA GLU A 32 -20.71 -4.50 5.39
C GLU A 32 -21.39 -5.03 4.11
N VAL A 33 -21.28 -4.29 3.01
CA VAL A 33 -21.82 -4.70 1.71
C VAL A 33 -20.87 -5.74 1.10
N VAL A 34 -21.44 -6.86 0.65
CA VAL A 34 -20.71 -7.90 -0.07
C VAL A 34 -21.02 -7.80 -1.56
N VAL A 35 -19.97 -7.83 -2.38
CA VAL A 35 -20.04 -7.83 -3.84
C VAL A 35 -19.49 -9.13 -4.40
N GLN A 36 -19.96 -9.49 -5.59
CA GLN A 36 -19.53 -10.67 -6.32
C GLN A 36 -18.41 -10.29 -7.30
N ARG A 37 -17.21 -10.85 -7.14
CA ARG A 37 -16.11 -10.68 -8.10
C ARG A 37 -16.37 -11.44 -9.40
N SER A 38 -15.63 -11.09 -10.45
CA SER A 38 -15.67 -11.74 -11.76
C SER A 38 -15.31 -13.23 -11.73
N ASP A 39 -14.50 -13.66 -10.75
CA ASP A 39 -14.12 -15.05 -10.49
C ASP A 39 -15.18 -15.84 -9.68
N GLY A 40 -16.30 -15.22 -9.31
CA GLY A 40 -17.34 -15.87 -8.53
C GLY A 40 -17.05 -15.93 -7.01
N GLN A 41 -15.99 -15.29 -6.51
CA GLN A 41 -15.74 -15.16 -5.08
C GLN A 41 -16.46 -13.95 -4.45
N PRO A 42 -17.12 -14.10 -3.29
CA PRO A 42 -17.65 -12.96 -2.55
C PRO A 42 -16.52 -12.20 -1.84
N ARG A 43 -16.57 -10.88 -1.89
CA ARG A 43 -15.70 -9.97 -1.12
C ARG A 43 -16.52 -8.80 -0.59
N GLN A 44 -16.04 -8.16 0.47
CA GLN A 44 -16.61 -6.88 0.91
C GLN A 44 -16.46 -5.84 -0.22
N ALA A 45 -17.34 -4.85 -0.28
CA ALA A 45 -17.30 -3.85 -1.35
C ALA A 45 -15.98 -3.08 -1.37
N CYS A 46 -15.41 -2.79 -0.21
CA CYS A 46 -14.08 -2.21 -0.07
C CYS A 46 -13.49 -2.45 1.33
N THR A 47 -12.18 -2.25 1.43
CA THR A 47 -11.43 -2.11 2.69
C THR A 47 -10.56 -0.86 2.60
N VAL A 48 -10.31 -0.21 3.75
CA VAL A 48 -9.41 0.93 3.85
C VAL A 48 -8.43 0.68 4.98
N ILE A 49 -7.16 0.96 4.74
CA ILE A 49 -6.09 0.89 5.75
C ILE A 49 -5.37 2.22 5.88
N ASP A 50 -4.83 2.49 7.05
CA ASP A 50 -3.69 3.39 7.22
C ASP A 50 -2.40 2.60 6.96
N PHE A 51 -1.43 3.19 6.27
CA PHE A 51 -0.14 2.57 6.00
C PHE A 51 1.02 3.55 6.15
N LEU A 52 2.02 3.18 6.94
CA LEU A 52 3.19 3.97 7.28
C LEU A 52 4.47 3.30 6.78
N LEU A 53 5.24 4.04 5.99
CA LEU A 53 6.56 3.65 5.49
C LEU A 53 7.64 4.54 6.14
N PRO A 54 8.41 4.05 7.13
CA PRO A 54 9.59 4.73 7.62
C PRO A 54 10.75 4.74 6.60
N ALA A 55 11.71 5.65 6.77
CA ALA A 55 12.94 5.67 5.99
C ALA A 55 13.68 4.33 6.02
N GLY A 56 14.17 3.90 4.86
CA GLY A 56 14.91 2.65 4.70
C GLY A 56 14.06 1.37 4.77
N VAL A 57 12.75 1.49 5.05
CA VAL A 57 11.80 0.38 4.95
C VAL A 57 11.14 0.41 3.58
N VAL A 58 11.12 -0.74 2.92
CA VAL A 58 10.47 -0.93 1.61
C VAL A 58 9.24 -1.80 1.83
N SER A 59 8.11 -1.42 1.23
CA SER A 59 7.01 -2.33 0.93
C SER A 59 7.47 -3.21 -0.24
N ALA A 60 7.81 -4.45 0.07
CA ALA A 60 8.34 -5.43 -0.86
C ALA A 60 7.35 -5.71 -2.00
N TRP A 61 7.88 -6.22 -3.11
CA TRP A 61 7.08 -6.56 -4.29
C TRP A 61 5.95 -7.52 -3.94
N HIS A 62 4.73 -7.03 -4.09
CA HIS A 62 3.51 -7.76 -3.82
C HIS A 62 2.44 -7.43 -4.87
N ARG A 63 1.33 -8.17 -4.87
CA ARG A 63 0.16 -7.85 -5.68
C ARG A 63 -1.12 -8.30 -4.99
N VAL A 64 -2.23 -7.66 -5.37
CA VAL A 64 -3.57 -8.04 -4.97
C VAL A 64 -4.30 -8.62 -6.17
N LEU A 65 -4.74 -9.86 -6.07
CA LEU A 65 -5.40 -10.57 -7.16
C LEU A 65 -6.85 -10.11 -7.30
N GLY A 66 -7.25 -9.72 -8.51
CA GLY A 66 -8.62 -9.37 -8.90
C GLY A 66 -9.30 -8.23 -8.11
N ALA A 67 -8.52 -7.35 -7.49
CA ALA A 67 -8.99 -6.10 -6.92
C ALA A 67 -8.01 -4.95 -7.20
N ASP A 68 -8.55 -3.78 -7.50
CA ASP A 68 -7.76 -2.57 -7.66
C ASP A 68 -7.41 -1.99 -6.28
N GLU A 69 -6.23 -1.39 -6.17
CA GLU A 69 -5.78 -0.67 -4.99
C GLU A 69 -5.48 0.80 -5.30
N ILE A 70 -6.04 1.68 -4.49
CA ILE A 70 -5.88 3.14 -4.61
C ILE A 70 -5.08 3.63 -3.41
N TRP A 71 -3.92 4.21 -3.69
CA TRP A 71 -3.05 4.82 -2.70
C TRP A 71 -3.37 6.31 -2.60
N HIS A 72 -3.59 6.82 -1.40
CA HIS A 72 -3.86 8.23 -1.12
C HIS A 72 -2.80 8.81 -0.19
N TYR A 73 -2.19 9.93 -0.58
CA TYR A 73 -1.25 10.64 0.28
C TYR A 73 -1.99 11.20 1.51
N SER A 74 -1.42 11.01 2.70
CA SER A 74 -1.96 11.57 3.95
C SER A 74 -0.99 12.59 4.56
N ALA A 75 0.25 12.19 4.85
CA ALA A 75 1.25 13.08 5.46
C ALA A 75 2.69 12.57 5.26
N GLY A 76 3.66 13.44 5.58
CA GLY A 76 5.09 13.10 5.53
C GLY A 76 5.73 13.37 4.17
N ALA A 77 6.79 12.65 3.87
CA ALA A 77 7.48 12.76 2.59
C ALA A 77 6.67 12.13 1.44
N PRO A 78 6.92 12.51 0.18
CA PRO A 78 6.39 11.78 -0.98
C PRO A 78 6.80 10.31 -0.98
N VAL A 79 6.00 9.49 -1.66
CA VAL A 79 6.22 8.05 -1.85
C VAL A 79 6.62 7.80 -3.30
N GLU A 80 7.69 7.03 -3.48
CA GLU A 80 7.94 6.35 -4.74
C GLU A 80 7.13 5.06 -4.74
N LEU A 81 6.26 4.91 -5.75
CA LEU A 81 5.43 3.73 -5.95
C LEU A 81 5.80 3.10 -7.30
N LEU A 82 6.38 1.91 -7.26
CA LEU A 82 6.66 1.11 -8.42
C LEU A 82 5.46 0.26 -8.75
N ARG A 83 5.14 0.11 -10.04
CA ARG A 83 4.16 -0.86 -10.52
C ARG A 83 4.62 -1.58 -11.76
N GLN A 84 4.17 -2.81 -11.94
CA GLN A 84 4.49 -3.62 -13.10
C GLN A 84 3.29 -4.49 -13.48
N GLN A 85 2.86 -4.39 -14.74
CA GLN A 85 1.92 -5.35 -15.31
C GLN A 85 2.58 -6.73 -15.45
N PRO A 86 1.85 -7.85 -15.33
CA PRO A 86 2.42 -9.17 -15.59
C PRO A 86 3.15 -9.24 -16.94
N GLY A 87 4.47 -9.50 -16.92
CA GLY A 87 5.34 -9.52 -18.11
C GLY A 87 5.66 -8.14 -18.72
N GLY A 88 5.21 -7.05 -18.11
CA GLY A 88 5.47 -5.67 -18.54
C GLY A 88 6.76 -5.09 -17.95
N ARG A 89 7.06 -3.84 -18.30
CA ARG A 89 8.15 -3.07 -17.69
C ARG A 89 7.71 -2.48 -16.35
N VAL A 90 8.67 -2.23 -15.46
CA VAL A 90 8.45 -1.46 -14.23
C VAL A 90 8.21 0.00 -14.58
N GLU A 91 7.17 0.58 -13.99
CA GLU A 91 6.85 2.00 -14.04
C GLU A 91 7.06 2.61 -12.65
N THR A 92 7.66 3.81 -12.60
CA THR A 92 7.83 4.57 -11.37
C THR A 92 6.79 5.68 -11.32
N LEU A 93 5.99 5.67 -10.26
CA LEU A 93 5.00 6.69 -9.93
C LEU A 93 5.44 7.44 -8.68
N GLU A 94 4.96 8.67 -8.54
CA GLU A 94 5.14 9.47 -7.33
C GLU A 94 3.79 9.87 -6.76
N LEU A 95 3.69 9.84 -5.43
CA LEU A 95 2.53 10.19 -4.64
C LEU A 95 2.97 11.18 -3.55
N GLY A 96 2.33 12.34 -3.45
CA GLY A 96 2.76 13.39 -2.51
C GLY A 96 1.74 14.50 -2.31
N PRO A 97 2.08 15.54 -1.53
CA PRO A 97 1.24 16.73 -1.41
C PRO A 97 1.19 17.50 -2.75
N PHE A 98 0.15 18.32 -2.96
CA PHE A 98 0.11 19.19 -4.13
C PHE A 98 1.39 20.05 -4.24
N PRO A 99 2.04 20.16 -5.42
CA PRO A 99 1.52 19.83 -6.75
C PRO A 99 1.75 18.40 -7.26
N GLN A 100 2.30 17.49 -6.45
CA GLN A 100 2.37 16.07 -6.83
C GLN A 100 0.95 15.46 -6.91
N PRO A 101 0.76 14.36 -7.67
CA PRO A 101 -0.46 13.56 -7.56
C PRO A 101 -0.68 13.14 -6.11
N THR A 102 -1.87 13.43 -5.58
CA THR A 102 -2.25 13.07 -4.19
C THR A 102 -2.84 11.68 -4.07
N TRP A 103 -2.98 10.97 -5.19
CA TRP A 103 -3.39 9.57 -5.23
C TRP A 103 -2.80 8.86 -6.46
N GLN A 104 -2.69 7.53 -6.38
CA GLN A 104 -2.28 6.65 -7.47
C GLN A 104 -3.13 5.37 -7.49
N LEU A 105 -3.32 4.79 -8.67
CA LEU A 105 -4.05 3.53 -8.87
C LEU A 105 -3.08 2.42 -9.29
N ILE A 106 -3.17 1.30 -8.57
CA ILE A 106 -2.61 0.01 -8.94
C ILE A 106 -3.77 -0.88 -9.35
N LYS A 107 -3.75 -1.33 -10.61
CA LYS A 107 -4.81 -2.22 -11.09
C LYS A 107 -4.62 -3.62 -10.53
N ALA A 108 -5.72 -4.36 -10.46
CA ALA A 108 -5.72 -5.77 -10.13
C ALA A 108 -4.59 -6.54 -10.84
N ASP A 109 -3.99 -7.47 -10.11
CA ASP A 109 -2.94 -8.39 -10.56
C ASP A 109 -1.58 -7.74 -10.93
N GLN A 110 -1.46 -6.40 -10.82
CA GLN A 110 -0.18 -5.71 -11.00
C GLN A 110 0.72 -5.89 -9.77
N TRP A 111 1.99 -6.16 -10.03
CA TRP A 111 3.02 -6.09 -9.00
C TRP A 111 3.23 -4.63 -8.60
N GLN A 112 3.45 -4.39 -7.30
CA GLN A 112 3.73 -3.08 -6.75
C GLN A 112 4.77 -3.16 -5.63
N SER A 113 5.53 -2.09 -5.45
CA SER A 113 6.47 -1.90 -4.35
C SER A 113 6.56 -0.41 -4.03
N ALA A 114 6.72 -0.04 -2.77
CA ALA A 114 6.75 1.36 -2.36
C ALA A 114 7.84 1.66 -1.33
N ARG A 115 8.33 2.90 -1.35
CA ARG A 115 9.21 3.44 -0.30
C ARG A 115 8.97 4.92 -0.09
N SER A 116 9.24 5.39 1.13
CA SER A 116 9.31 6.82 1.39
C SER A 116 10.52 7.45 0.69
N LEU A 117 10.35 8.67 0.17
CA LEU A 117 11.44 9.49 -0.35
C LEU A 117 12.06 10.40 0.73
N GLY A 118 11.65 10.25 1.99
CA GLY A 118 12.21 10.97 3.14
C GLY A 118 12.14 10.13 4.41
N ASP A 119 11.95 10.79 5.55
CA ASP A 119 12.02 10.14 6.86
C ASP A 119 10.87 9.17 7.12
N TRP A 120 9.68 9.49 6.62
CA TRP A 120 8.50 8.64 6.66
C TRP A 120 7.41 9.16 5.71
N SER A 121 6.53 8.26 5.30
CA SER A 121 5.31 8.60 4.56
C SER A 121 4.11 7.87 5.16
N LEU A 122 3.04 8.61 5.42
CA LEU A 122 1.74 8.06 5.80
C LEU A 122 0.80 8.19 4.60
N VAL A 123 0.17 7.08 4.24
CA VAL A 123 -0.83 6.98 3.17
C VAL A 123 -2.05 6.24 3.67
N HIS A 124 -3.16 6.35 2.94
CA HIS A 124 -4.29 5.44 3.08
C HIS A 124 -4.41 4.61 1.81
N CYS A 125 -4.64 3.31 1.95
CA CYS A 125 -4.90 2.43 0.81
C CYS A 125 -6.34 1.94 0.84
N THR A 126 -7.03 2.08 -0.29
CA THR A 126 -8.37 1.51 -0.48
C THR A 126 -8.30 0.40 -1.50
N VAL A 127 -8.77 -0.79 -1.13
CA VAL A 127 -8.85 -1.94 -2.04
C VAL A 127 -10.31 -2.23 -2.34
N SER A 128 -10.65 -2.37 -3.62
CA SER A 128 -12.01 -2.62 -4.09
C SER A 128 -12.04 -3.56 -5.31
N PRO A 129 -12.74 -4.71 -5.26
CA PRO A 129 -13.40 -5.30 -4.09
C PRO A 129 -12.46 -5.53 -2.90
N GLY A 130 -12.97 -5.51 -1.68
CA GLY A 130 -12.21 -5.45 -0.43
C GLY A 130 -11.14 -6.53 -0.27
N PHE A 131 -10.04 -6.15 0.36
CA PHE A 131 -8.84 -6.97 0.55
C PHE A 131 -9.13 -8.25 1.35
N CYS A 132 -8.51 -9.33 0.90
CA CYS A 132 -8.37 -10.60 1.60
C CYS A 132 -6.93 -11.10 1.47
N PHE A 133 -6.36 -11.66 2.54
CA PHE A 133 -5.01 -12.24 2.50
C PHE A 133 -4.89 -13.42 1.52
N ASP A 134 -5.99 -14.13 1.24
CA ASP A 134 -6.01 -15.19 0.21
C ASP A 134 -5.74 -14.66 -1.20
N ASP A 135 -5.93 -13.35 -1.42
CA ASP A 135 -5.69 -12.67 -2.71
C ASP A 135 -4.34 -11.95 -2.73
N PHE A 136 -3.56 -12.01 -1.65
CA PHE A 136 -2.30 -11.28 -1.49
C PHE A 136 -1.10 -12.19 -1.79
N GLU A 137 -0.33 -11.82 -2.79
CA GLU A 137 0.91 -12.52 -3.14
C GLU A 137 2.12 -11.63 -2.91
N LEU A 138 3.14 -12.17 -2.25
CA LEU A 138 4.38 -11.49 -1.89
C LEU A 138 5.58 -12.26 -2.46
N ILE A 139 6.51 -11.56 -3.11
CA ILE A 139 7.79 -12.16 -3.52
C ILE A 139 8.70 -12.20 -2.29
N ALA A 140 9.04 -13.42 -1.84
CA ALA A 140 9.99 -13.61 -0.74
C ALA A 140 11.44 -13.42 -1.23
N GLY A 141 12.15 -12.39 -0.77
CA GLY A 141 13.56 -12.12 -1.11
C GLY A 141 13.87 -10.64 -1.25
N ASP A 142 15.14 -10.25 -1.42
CA ASP A 142 15.65 -8.85 -1.38
C ASP A 142 15.16 -7.90 -2.48
N GLY A 143 14.05 -8.22 -3.15
CA GLY A 143 13.26 -7.31 -3.98
C GLY A 143 13.96 -6.77 -5.22
N ARG A 144 15.17 -7.24 -5.52
CA ARG A 144 15.86 -6.93 -6.77
C ARG A 144 15.29 -7.80 -7.87
N THR A 145 14.42 -7.22 -8.67
CA THR A 145 14.29 -7.62 -10.08
C THR A 145 15.43 -6.89 -10.79
N ASP A 146 16.53 -7.61 -11.02
CA ASP A 146 17.62 -7.25 -11.91
C ASP A 146 17.16 -6.74 -13.28
#